data_AF-A0AAE6G5T2-F1
#
_entry.id   AF-A0AAE6G5T2-F1
#
_cell.length_a   1.000
_cell.length_b   1.000
_cell.length_c   1.000
_cell.angle_alpha   90.00
_cell.angle_beta   90.00
_cell.angle_gamma   90.00
#
_symmetry.space_group_name_H-M   'P 1'
#
loop_
_entity.id
_entity.type
_entity.pdbx_description
1 polymer ?
#
loop_
_entity_poly.entity_id
_entity_poly.type
_entity_poly.pdbx_seq_one_letter_code
_entity_poly.pdbx_strand_id
1 'polypeptide(L)'
;MRNREHALMRWYERHIDASLTRWSLGDLSSHQSARLLRHAHACQRCGTRYERWAQAHRALEGNDIHAPSSVELQALSLGGLEAALAAAAPEQAPSRWPSLALLGGALAAVFLAVVLVPTATTTPGEFVARGEGTAPPGVALRIFCATPGQALRELHAGGACRAGAMLAFAAGGHAPFTHVAVQVRGAKKAEVTAGPFALSGGLGKEAPLELTVPMPETAGTVEVVAVFAGSPAESLATLRGEQTEGTVVLKQSVRVEEAP
;
A
#
# COMPACT_ATOMS: atom_id res chain seq x y z
N MET A 1 5.80 -15.88 47.48
CA MET A 1 4.71 -15.10 46.85
C MET A 1 5.25 -13.77 46.36
N ARG A 2 5.96 -13.78 45.23
CA ARG A 2 6.49 -12.59 44.54
C ARG A 2 6.20 -12.81 43.06
N ASN A 3 5.05 -12.36 42.55
CA ASN A 3 4.77 -12.34 41.10
C ASN A 3 3.46 -11.65 40.74
N ARG A 4 3.12 -10.53 41.40
CA ARG A 4 2.01 -9.68 40.96
C ARG A 4 2.40 -8.22 40.70
N GLU A 5 3.62 -7.82 41.02
CA GLU A 5 4.11 -6.46 40.80
C GLU A 5 4.88 -6.27 39.48
N HIS A 6 5.09 -7.32 38.68
CA HIS A 6 5.70 -7.22 37.35
C HIS A 6 4.71 -6.80 36.24
N ALA A 7 3.41 -6.70 36.53
CA ALA A 7 2.36 -6.45 35.53
C ALA A 7 2.04 -4.97 35.30
N LEU A 8 2.56 -4.06 36.12
CA LEU A 8 2.56 -2.64 35.80
C LEU A 8 3.77 -2.37 34.93
N MET A 9 3.51 -2.40 33.61
CA MET A 9 4.28 -1.68 32.59
C MET A 9 5.17 -0.62 33.23
N ARG A 10 6.49 -0.88 33.24
CA ARG A 10 7.53 0.10 33.56
C ARG A 10 7.44 1.21 32.52
N TRP A 11 6.48 2.10 32.72
CA TRP A 11 6.15 3.27 31.90
C TRP A 11 7.30 4.30 31.88
N TYR A 12 8.34 4.06 32.69
CA TYR A 12 9.52 4.90 32.88
C TYR A 12 10.87 4.22 32.59
N GLU A 13 10.92 3.01 32.00
CA GLU A 13 12.19 2.48 31.46
C GLU A 13 12.45 2.99 30.04
N ARG A 14 12.94 4.23 30.03
CA ARG A 14 13.76 4.92 29.04
C ARG A 14 14.00 4.20 27.70
N HIS A 15 13.25 4.70 26.72
CA HIS A 15 13.50 4.70 25.28
C HIS A 15 13.40 3.36 24.56
N ILE A 16 12.73 3.40 23.41
CA ILE A 16 12.66 2.32 22.42
C ILE A 16 14.04 1.69 22.19
N ASP A 17 15.11 2.47 22.27
CA ASP A 17 16.52 2.07 22.14
C ASP A 17 16.88 0.85 23.02
N ALA A 18 16.52 0.84 24.31
CA ALA A 18 16.80 -0.31 25.19
C ALA A 18 15.96 -1.54 24.81
N SER A 19 14.74 -1.32 24.32
CA SER A 19 13.87 -2.40 23.82
C SER A 19 14.38 -2.97 22.50
N LEU A 20 14.97 -2.15 21.64
CA LEU A 20 15.54 -2.57 20.35
C LEU A 20 16.79 -3.43 20.56
N THR A 21 17.68 -3.05 21.47
CA THR A 21 18.85 -3.88 21.82
C THR A 21 18.43 -5.22 22.41
N ARG A 22 17.41 -5.25 23.29
CA ARG A 22 16.90 -6.52 23.83
C ARG A 22 16.20 -7.36 22.76
N TRP A 23 15.49 -6.71 21.84
CA TRP A 23 14.89 -7.40 20.70
C TRP A 23 15.95 -8.07 19.82
N SER A 24 17.03 -7.36 19.50
CA SER A 24 18.11 -7.89 18.66
C SER A 24 18.90 -9.03 19.30
N LEU A 25 19.00 -9.03 20.62
CA LEU A 25 19.67 -10.10 21.37
C LEU A 25 18.74 -11.33 21.56
N GLY A 26 17.47 -11.26 21.15
CA GLY A 26 16.49 -12.32 21.38
C GLY A 26 15.95 -12.36 22.81
N ASP A 27 16.19 -11.32 23.63
CA ASP A 27 15.79 -11.24 25.04
C ASP A 27 14.31 -10.87 25.25
N LEU A 28 13.57 -10.63 24.16
CA LEU A 28 12.14 -10.34 24.17
C LEU A 28 11.33 -11.55 23.71
N SER A 29 10.23 -11.83 24.42
CA SER A 29 9.29 -12.85 23.96
C SER A 29 8.60 -12.41 22.66
N SER A 30 8.10 -13.36 21.87
CA SER A 30 7.41 -13.09 20.59
C SER A 30 6.30 -12.03 20.72
N HIS A 31 5.50 -12.10 21.77
CA HIS A 31 4.46 -11.11 22.06
C HIS A 31 5.01 -9.70 22.36
N GLN A 32 6.13 -9.62 23.08
CA GLN A 32 6.80 -8.34 23.38
C GLN A 32 7.43 -7.74 22.13
N SER A 33 8.07 -8.56 21.31
CA SER A 33 8.62 -8.19 20.00
C SER A 33 7.54 -7.67 19.06
N ALA A 34 6.40 -8.37 18.96
CA ALA A 34 5.27 -7.94 18.13
C ALA A 34 4.72 -6.58 18.58
N ARG A 35 4.58 -6.37 19.90
CA ARG A 35 4.09 -5.11 20.45
C ARG A 35 5.07 -3.96 20.20
N LEU A 36 6.37 -4.21 20.32
CA LEU A 36 7.43 -3.26 20.03
C LEU A 36 7.40 -2.82 18.56
N LEU A 37 7.36 -3.78 17.63
CA LEU A 37 7.35 -3.52 16.19
C LEU A 37 6.06 -2.81 15.74
N ARG A 38 4.89 -3.24 16.25
CA ARG A 38 3.62 -2.50 16.02
C ARG A 38 3.70 -1.05 16.47
N HIS A 39 4.26 -0.82 17.66
CA HIS A 39 4.40 0.53 18.18
C HIS A 39 5.40 1.37 17.37
N ALA A 40 6.52 0.78 16.95
CA ALA A 40 7.48 1.45 16.08
C ALA A 40 6.85 1.85 14.73
N HIS A 41 5.99 0.99 14.17
CA HIS A 41 5.24 1.29 12.94
C HIS A 41 4.17 2.37 13.12
N ALA A 42 3.44 2.37 14.24
CA ALA A 42 2.34 3.30 14.47
C ALA A 42 2.79 4.68 14.99
N CYS A 43 3.96 4.77 15.63
CA CYS A 43 4.45 6.00 16.26
C CYS A 43 5.64 6.58 15.50
N GLN A 44 5.47 7.76 14.89
CA GLN A 44 6.50 8.45 14.10
C GLN A 44 7.83 8.67 14.86
N ARG A 45 7.75 9.02 16.16
CA ARG A 45 8.94 9.20 17.01
C ARG A 45 9.70 7.91 17.26
N CYS A 46 8.99 6.78 17.34
CA CYS A 46 9.57 5.47 17.59
C CYS A 46 10.06 4.82 16.29
N GLY A 47 9.32 4.99 15.19
CA GLY A 47 9.72 4.53 13.86
C GLY A 47 11.01 5.17 13.38
N THR A 48 11.18 6.49 13.59
CA THR A 48 12.45 7.17 13.25
C THR A 48 13.64 6.67 14.06
N ARG A 49 13.44 6.22 15.30
CA ARG A 49 14.50 5.62 16.12
C ARG A 49 14.80 4.18 15.72
N TYR A 50 13.77 3.41 15.40
CA TYR A 50 13.91 2.06 14.83
C TYR A 50 14.73 2.10 13.53
N GLU A 51 14.40 3.01 12.61
CA GLU A 51 15.09 3.12 11.33
C GLU A 51 16.57 3.51 11.50
N ARG A 52 16.86 4.48 12.37
CA ARG A 52 18.25 4.86 12.69
C ARG A 52 19.04 3.70 13.30
N TRP A 53 18.39 2.92 14.18
CA TRP A 53 18.99 1.75 14.77
C TRP A 53 19.28 0.68 13.71
N ALA A 54 18.33 0.39 12.82
CA ALA A 54 18.50 -0.58 11.75
C ALA A 54 19.61 -0.17 10.78
N GLN A 55 19.62 1.09 10.34
CA GLN A 55 20.67 1.64 9.48
C GLN A 55 22.06 1.56 10.13
N ALA A 56 22.16 1.79 11.45
CA ALA A 56 23.42 1.64 12.17
C ALA A 56 23.95 0.20 12.13
N HIS A 57 23.09 -0.80 12.31
CA HIS A 57 23.50 -2.22 12.22
C HIS A 57 23.87 -2.63 10.81
N ARG A 58 23.10 -2.21 9.80
CA ARG A 58 23.42 -2.47 8.39
C ARG A 58 24.75 -1.85 7.98
N ALA A 59 25.02 -0.61 8.41
CA ALA A 59 26.29 0.08 8.17
C ALA A 59 27.48 -0.56 8.89
N LEU A 60 27.27 -1.20 10.05
CA LEU A 60 28.32 -1.93 10.78
C LEU A 60 28.64 -3.29 10.15
N GLU A 61 27.65 -3.94 9.54
CA GLU A 61 27.80 -5.28 8.97
C GLU A 61 28.16 -5.30 7.48
N GLY A 62 27.90 -4.21 6.74
CA GLY A 62 28.22 -4.13 5.32
C GLY A 62 28.21 -2.70 4.76
N ASN A 63 28.63 -2.57 3.49
CA ASN A 63 28.62 -1.29 2.77
C ASN A 63 27.24 -0.86 2.25
N ASP A 64 26.19 -1.64 2.52
CA ASP A 64 24.83 -1.38 2.05
C ASP A 64 23.87 -1.16 3.23
N ILE A 65 23.41 0.09 3.38
CA ILE A 65 22.46 0.52 4.41
C ILE A 65 21.02 0.04 4.14
N HIS A 66 20.78 -0.57 2.98
CA HIS A 66 19.47 -1.10 2.57
C HIS A 66 19.41 -2.63 2.62
N ALA A 67 20.55 -3.32 2.67
CA ALA A 67 20.59 -4.77 2.85
C ALA A 67 20.32 -5.13 4.32
N PRO A 68 19.45 -6.12 4.62
CA PRO A 68 19.14 -6.51 5.99
C PRO A 68 20.38 -7.11 6.68
N SER A 69 20.62 -6.68 7.92
CA SER A 69 21.75 -7.16 8.72
C SER A 69 21.48 -8.59 9.23
N SER A 70 22.53 -9.35 9.53
CA SER A 70 22.47 -10.67 10.18
C SER A 70 21.68 -10.64 11.48
N VAL A 71 21.74 -9.53 12.23
CA VAL A 71 20.90 -9.30 13.42
C VAL A 71 19.42 -9.16 13.06
N GLU A 72 19.09 -8.45 11.98
CA GLU A 72 17.71 -8.36 11.49
C GLU A 72 17.20 -9.72 11.00
N LEU A 73 18.04 -10.46 10.26
CA LEU A 73 17.73 -11.81 9.78
C LEU A 73 17.57 -12.83 10.93
N GLN A 74 18.40 -12.72 11.97
CA GLN A 74 18.33 -13.58 13.15
C GLN A 74 17.11 -13.24 14.01
N ALA A 75 16.77 -11.96 14.15
CA ALA A 75 15.53 -11.55 14.79
C ALA A 75 14.31 -12.12 14.05
N LEU A 76 14.36 -12.24 12.73
CA LEU A 76 13.29 -12.81 11.89
C LEU A 76 13.19 -14.35 11.95
N SER A 77 14.25 -15.09 12.29
CA SER A 77 14.31 -16.55 12.05
C SER A 77 13.72 -17.45 13.16
N LEU A 78 13.70 -17.02 14.43
CA LEU A 78 13.34 -17.93 15.56
C LEU A 78 12.15 -17.47 16.43
N GLY A 79 11.40 -16.47 15.96
CA GLY A 79 10.21 -15.97 16.65
C GLY A 79 9.74 -14.59 16.17
N GLY A 80 10.59 -13.88 15.42
CA GLY A 80 10.24 -12.59 14.81
C GLY A 80 9.31 -12.70 13.62
N LEU A 81 9.31 -13.81 12.87
CA LEU A 81 8.37 -13.99 11.75
C LEU A 81 6.92 -14.04 12.25
N GLU A 82 6.62 -14.87 13.25
CA GLU A 82 5.28 -14.91 13.87
C GLU A 82 4.92 -13.57 14.53
N ALA A 83 5.90 -12.89 15.15
CA ALA A 83 5.70 -11.59 15.75
C ALA A 83 5.46 -10.47 14.72
N ALA A 84 6.14 -10.52 13.57
CA ALA A 84 5.98 -9.58 12.46
C ALA A 84 4.66 -9.82 11.73
N LEU A 85 4.26 -11.08 11.54
CA LEU A 85 2.95 -11.45 11.02
C LEU A 85 1.83 -11.03 11.99
N ALA A 86 2.00 -11.27 13.29
CA ALA A 86 1.06 -10.80 14.30
C ALA A 86 1.03 -9.28 14.43
N ALA A 87 2.13 -8.59 14.12
CA ALA A 87 2.20 -7.14 14.08
C ALA A 87 1.48 -6.54 12.86
N ALA A 88 1.55 -7.23 11.72
CA ALA A 88 0.87 -6.87 10.49
C ALA A 88 -0.60 -7.32 10.46
N ALA A 89 -1.02 -8.22 11.35
CA ALA A 89 -2.40 -8.66 11.46
C ALA A 89 -3.31 -7.50 11.90
N PRO A 90 -4.46 -7.29 11.24
CA PRO A 90 -5.43 -6.29 11.69
C PRO A 90 -5.88 -6.61 13.12
N GLU A 91 -6.05 -5.59 13.97
CA GLU A 91 -6.58 -5.80 15.32
C GLU A 91 -7.91 -6.56 15.21
N GLN A 92 -7.93 -7.80 15.70
CA GLN A 92 -9.19 -8.46 15.99
C GLN A 92 -9.85 -7.61 17.06
N ALA A 93 -10.92 -6.90 16.66
CA ALA A 93 -11.77 -6.17 17.57
C ALA A 93 -12.05 -7.10 18.76
N PRO A 94 -11.81 -6.68 20.02
CA PRO A 94 -12.10 -7.53 21.14
C PRO A 94 -13.58 -7.88 21.07
N SER A 95 -13.87 -9.17 20.86
CA SER A 95 -15.22 -9.74 20.91
C SER A 95 -15.70 -9.70 22.36
N ARG A 96 -15.92 -8.48 22.85
CA ARG A 96 -16.86 -8.22 23.91
C ARG A 96 -18.21 -8.47 23.27
N TRP A 97 -18.69 -9.70 23.37
CA TRP A 97 -20.08 -10.09 23.61
C TRP A 97 -20.14 -11.61 23.47
N PRO A 98 -20.00 -12.36 24.57
CA PRO A 98 -20.63 -13.67 24.62
C PRO A 98 -22.14 -13.43 24.79
N SER A 99 -22.93 -14.19 24.04
CA SER A 99 -24.35 -14.49 24.33
C SER A 99 -25.42 -13.48 23.87
N LEU A 100 -25.59 -13.27 22.56
CA LEU A 100 -26.90 -12.86 21.99
C LEU A 100 -27.17 -13.51 20.61
N ALA A 101 -26.75 -14.76 20.41
CA ALA A 101 -27.07 -15.54 19.21
C ALA A 101 -28.32 -16.44 19.38
N LEU A 102 -29.06 -16.29 20.46
CA LEU A 102 -30.29 -17.03 20.74
C LEU A 102 -31.34 -16.05 21.25
N LEU A 103 -32.16 -15.51 20.33
CA LEU A 103 -33.49 -14.89 20.49
C LEU A 103 -33.59 -13.69 19.54
N GLY A 104 -34.41 -13.82 18.50
CA GLY A 104 -34.71 -12.70 17.61
C GLY A 104 -35.26 -13.08 16.24
N GLY A 105 -35.86 -14.27 16.09
CA GLY A 105 -36.80 -14.50 15.00
C GLY A 105 -38.08 -13.71 15.28
N ALA A 106 -38.52 -12.96 14.27
CA ALA A 106 -39.83 -12.30 14.14
C ALA A 106 -40.14 -11.09 15.04
N LEU A 107 -40.14 -9.88 14.46
CA LEU A 107 -41.32 -9.00 14.36
C LEU A 107 -40.96 -7.60 13.82
N ALA A 108 -41.77 -7.13 12.85
CA ALA A 108 -42.00 -5.73 12.41
C ALA A 108 -40.79 -5.00 11.78
N ALA A 109 -40.71 -4.73 10.46
CA ALA A 109 -41.70 -4.20 9.52
C ALA A 109 -42.54 -3.04 10.09
N VAL A 110 -42.29 -1.85 9.54
CA VAL A 110 -43.03 -0.57 9.64
C VAL A 110 -42.59 0.39 10.76
N PHE A 111 -42.35 1.66 10.36
CA PHE A 111 -41.98 2.87 11.12
C PHE A 111 -40.48 2.97 11.48
N LEU A 112 -39.66 3.93 11.02
CA LEU A 112 -39.86 5.33 10.66
C LEU A 112 -38.90 5.73 9.53
N ALA A 113 -39.44 6.22 8.42
CA ALA A 113 -38.83 7.33 7.70
C ALA A 113 -39.15 8.61 8.47
N VAL A 114 -38.16 9.47 8.72
CA VAL A 114 -38.24 10.95 8.81
C VAL A 114 -36.95 11.46 9.46
N VAL A 115 -36.19 12.19 8.63
CA VAL A 115 -35.37 13.37 8.96
C VAL A 115 -34.27 13.20 10.00
N LEU A 116 -33.02 13.20 9.51
CA LEU A 116 -31.96 14.07 10.03
C LEU A 116 -30.97 14.34 8.88
N VAL A 117 -31.19 15.45 8.21
CA VAL A 117 -30.18 16.13 7.38
C VAL A 117 -29.21 16.81 8.35
N PRO A 118 -27.92 16.48 8.38
CA PRO A 118 -26.93 17.36 8.99
C PRO A 118 -26.43 18.34 7.91
N THR A 119 -26.98 19.54 7.93
CA THR A 119 -26.32 20.73 7.39
C THR A 119 -25.10 21.02 8.27
N ALA A 120 -23.93 20.52 7.89
CA ALA A 120 -22.66 20.95 8.47
C ALA A 120 -22.05 22.01 7.55
N THR A 121 -22.20 23.25 7.99
CA THR A 121 -21.58 24.45 7.47
C THR A 121 -20.06 24.33 7.39
N THR A 122 -19.54 24.79 6.26
CA THR A 122 -18.16 25.09 5.91
C THR A 122 -17.34 25.77 7.01
N THR A 123 -16.16 25.22 7.30
CA THR A 123 -14.92 26.00 7.37
C THR A 123 -13.83 25.33 6.53
N PRO A 124 -13.01 26.11 5.79
CA PRO A 124 -12.12 25.62 4.74
C PRO A 124 -10.70 25.35 5.26
N GLY A 125 -10.09 24.27 4.79
CA GLY A 125 -8.67 23.98 5.00
C GLY A 125 -8.33 22.52 4.77
N GLU A 126 -7.69 22.23 3.62
CA GLU A 126 -6.79 21.09 3.35
C GLU A 126 -7.30 19.70 3.80
N PHE A 127 -7.82 18.78 2.98
CA PHE A 127 -7.38 18.31 1.68
C PHE A 127 -8.60 17.72 0.95
N VAL A 128 -9.01 18.31 -0.16
CA VAL A 128 -9.91 17.66 -1.12
C VAL A 128 -9.22 17.70 -2.47
N ALA A 129 -8.80 16.53 -2.95
CA ALA A 129 -8.37 16.39 -4.34
C ALA A 129 -9.61 16.52 -5.23
N ARG A 130 -9.86 17.72 -5.76
CA ARG A 130 -10.73 17.91 -6.92
C ARG A 130 -9.91 17.62 -8.18
N GLY A 131 -10.06 16.40 -8.69
CA GLY A 131 -9.95 16.10 -10.10
C GLY A 131 -11.34 15.63 -10.56
N GLU A 132 -11.81 16.16 -11.67
CA GLU A 132 -13.09 15.78 -12.27
C GLU A 132 -12.95 14.39 -12.88
N GLY A 133 -13.41 13.42 -12.11
CA GLY A 133 -13.31 11.98 -12.37
C GLY A 133 -13.51 11.27 -11.05
N THR A 134 -14.67 10.65 -10.86
CA THR A 134 -14.98 9.81 -9.69
C THR A 134 -13.79 8.91 -9.37
N ALA A 135 -13.27 9.00 -8.14
CA ALA A 135 -12.26 8.05 -7.64
C ALA A 135 -12.80 6.62 -7.88
N PRO A 136 -12.01 5.72 -8.49
CA PRO A 136 -12.48 4.38 -8.73
C PRO A 136 -12.67 3.64 -7.39
N PRO A 137 -13.62 2.70 -7.32
CA PRO A 137 -14.03 2.07 -6.08
C PRO A 137 -12.95 1.11 -5.59
N GLY A 138 -11.96 1.59 -4.84
CA GLY A 138 -11.01 0.72 -4.16
C GLY A 138 -9.77 0.30 -4.96
N VAL A 139 -9.38 0.99 -6.04
CA VAL A 139 -8.15 0.70 -6.80
C VAL A 139 -7.34 1.96 -7.13
N ALA A 140 -6.03 1.81 -7.31
CA ALA A 140 -5.10 2.89 -7.64
C ALA A 140 -4.02 2.42 -8.62
N LEU A 141 -3.66 3.30 -9.56
CA LEU A 141 -2.52 3.15 -10.46
C LEU A 141 -1.66 4.43 -10.37
N ARG A 142 -0.37 4.25 -10.17
CA ARG A 142 0.64 5.31 -10.22
C ARG A 142 1.56 5.06 -11.41
N ILE A 143 1.82 6.10 -12.18
CA ILE A 143 2.65 6.05 -13.37
C ILE A 143 3.89 6.89 -13.12
N PHE A 144 5.06 6.38 -13.46
CA PHE A 144 6.33 7.09 -13.29
C PHE A 144 7.05 7.22 -14.63
N CYS A 145 7.66 8.37 -14.84
CA CYS A 145 8.62 8.60 -15.90
C CYS A 145 10.03 8.36 -15.35
N ALA A 146 10.72 7.38 -15.92
CA ALA A 146 12.11 7.06 -15.64
C ALA A 146 12.98 7.57 -16.80
N THR A 147 13.78 8.60 -16.53
CA THR A 147 14.80 9.09 -17.46
C THR A 147 16.17 8.61 -16.96
N PRO A 148 17.03 8.04 -17.83
CA PRO A 148 18.36 7.59 -17.42
C PRO A 148 19.14 8.69 -16.69
N GLY A 149 19.69 8.37 -15.53
CA GLY A 149 20.47 9.31 -14.70
C GLY A 149 19.63 10.32 -13.92
N GLN A 150 18.30 10.24 -13.95
CA GLN A 150 17.39 11.09 -13.16
C GLN A 150 16.57 10.26 -12.18
N ALA A 151 16.13 10.89 -11.10
CA ALA A 151 15.18 10.26 -10.17
C ALA A 151 13.85 9.95 -10.88
N LEU A 152 13.22 8.84 -10.49
CA LEU A 152 11.87 8.49 -10.92
C LEU A 152 10.90 9.62 -10.59
N ARG A 153 10.20 10.13 -11.61
CA ARG A 153 9.22 11.21 -11.46
C ARG A 153 7.82 10.66 -11.65
N GLU A 154 6.94 10.83 -10.67
CA GLU A 154 5.55 10.45 -10.81
C GLU A 154 4.83 11.36 -11.82
N LEU A 155 3.98 10.74 -12.65
CA LEU A 155 3.16 11.40 -13.66
C LEU A 155 1.71 11.48 -13.17
N HIS A 156 1.25 12.71 -13.00
CA HIS A 156 -0.16 12.99 -12.77
C HIS A 156 -0.93 13.10 -14.11
N ALA A 157 -2.26 13.21 -14.05
CA ALA A 157 -3.09 13.32 -15.24
C ALA A 157 -2.64 14.50 -16.13
N GLY A 158 -2.43 14.25 -17.43
CA GLY A 158 -1.91 15.25 -18.37
C GLY A 158 -0.41 15.57 -18.21
N GLY A 159 0.29 14.85 -17.33
CA GLY A 159 1.73 14.93 -17.17
C GLY A 159 2.49 14.51 -18.43
N ALA A 160 3.74 14.94 -18.50
CA ALA A 160 4.61 14.70 -19.64
C ALA A 160 5.82 13.84 -19.27
N CYS A 161 6.18 12.95 -20.17
CA CYS A 161 7.38 12.14 -20.12
C CYS A 161 8.17 12.36 -21.41
N ARG A 162 9.50 12.40 -21.29
CA ARG A 162 10.38 12.72 -22.41
C ARG A 162 10.39 11.59 -23.43
N ALA A 163 10.56 11.92 -24.71
CA ALA A 163 10.91 10.96 -25.74
C ALA A 163 12.13 10.12 -25.34
N GLY A 164 12.09 8.81 -25.58
CA GLY A 164 13.16 7.86 -25.20
C GLY A 164 13.26 7.54 -23.70
N ALA A 165 12.40 8.09 -22.84
CA ALA A 165 12.29 7.68 -21.45
C ALA A 165 11.53 6.36 -21.30
N MET A 166 11.44 5.82 -20.08
CA MET A 166 10.66 4.62 -19.76
C MET A 166 9.49 4.98 -18.85
N LEU A 167 8.31 4.40 -19.08
CA LEU A 167 7.22 4.38 -18.11
C LEU A 167 7.41 3.20 -17.17
N ALA A 168 7.21 3.43 -15.87
CA ALA A 168 7.09 2.41 -14.84
C ALA A 168 5.76 2.58 -14.10
N PHE A 169 5.28 1.51 -13.47
CA PHE A 169 3.95 1.48 -12.88
C PHE A 169 3.98 0.93 -11.46
N ALA A 170 3.09 1.44 -10.60
CA ALA A 170 2.75 0.81 -9.34
C ALA A 170 1.22 0.72 -9.24
N ALA A 171 0.71 -0.37 -8.69
CA ALA A 171 -0.72 -0.59 -8.56
C ALA A 171 -1.09 -1.06 -7.15
N GLY A 172 -2.29 -0.71 -6.73
CA GLY A 172 -2.85 -1.15 -5.47
C GLY A 172 -4.36 -1.27 -5.55
N GLY A 173 -4.92 -2.07 -4.66
CA GLY A 173 -6.36 -2.25 -4.62
C GLY A 173 -6.85 -2.84 -3.31
N HIS A 174 -8.16 -2.90 -3.18
CA HIS A 174 -8.86 -3.60 -2.11
C HIS A 174 -9.71 -4.71 -2.71
N ALA A 175 -10.11 -5.67 -1.87
CA ALA A 175 -11.08 -6.67 -2.30
C ALA A 175 -12.33 -5.99 -2.90
N PRO A 176 -12.91 -6.55 -3.99
CA PRO A 176 -12.61 -7.85 -4.57
C PRO A 176 -11.46 -7.87 -5.58
N PHE A 177 -10.78 -6.76 -5.84
CA PHE A 177 -9.73 -6.68 -6.87
C PHE A 177 -8.45 -7.36 -6.42
N THR A 178 -7.96 -8.29 -7.23
CA THR A 178 -6.76 -9.08 -6.95
C THR A 178 -5.73 -9.00 -8.09
N HIS A 179 -6.14 -8.59 -9.29
CA HIS A 179 -5.28 -8.53 -10.46
C HIS A 179 -5.41 -7.22 -11.23
N VAL A 180 -4.35 -6.82 -11.91
CA VAL A 180 -4.32 -5.70 -12.85
C VAL A 180 -3.65 -6.09 -14.16
N ALA A 181 -4.23 -5.70 -15.29
CA ALA A 181 -3.60 -5.75 -16.61
C ALA A 181 -3.42 -4.34 -17.15
N VAL A 182 -2.28 -4.06 -17.79
CA VAL A 182 -1.92 -2.73 -18.28
C VAL A 182 -1.70 -2.77 -19.77
N GLN A 183 -2.26 -1.80 -20.48
CA GLN A 183 -2.05 -1.58 -21.91
C GLN A 183 -1.59 -0.14 -22.13
N VAL A 184 -0.55 0.03 -22.92
CA VAL A 184 0.00 1.32 -23.30
C VAL A 184 -0.13 1.45 -24.81
N ARG A 185 -0.92 2.42 -25.27
CA ARG A 185 -1.21 2.68 -26.69
C ARG A 185 -0.53 3.96 -27.15
N GLY A 186 0.45 3.84 -28.03
CA GLY A 186 1.08 4.97 -28.71
C GLY A 186 0.40 5.35 -30.03
N ALA A 187 0.65 6.59 -30.49
CA ALA A 187 0.03 7.18 -31.68
C ALA A 187 0.22 6.42 -33.01
N LYS A 188 1.20 5.51 -33.11
CA LYS A 188 1.54 4.77 -34.36
C LYS A 188 1.45 3.24 -34.20
N LYS A 189 0.47 2.73 -33.44
CA LYS A 189 0.25 1.28 -33.15
C LYS A 189 1.33 0.60 -32.31
N ALA A 190 2.21 1.34 -31.65
CA ALA A 190 3.03 0.77 -30.58
C ALA A 190 2.10 0.49 -29.39
N GLU A 191 1.59 -0.73 -29.34
CA GLU A 191 0.71 -1.19 -28.28
C GLU A 191 1.46 -2.23 -27.45
N VAL A 192 1.66 -1.92 -26.18
CA VAL A 192 2.24 -2.87 -25.22
C VAL A 192 1.14 -3.27 -24.26
N THR A 193 0.78 -4.54 -24.28
CA THR A 193 -0.12 -5.15 -23.30
C THR A 193 0.70 -6.05 -22.39
N ALA A 194 0.52 -5.89 -21.07
CA ALA A 194 1.25 -6.65 -20.07
C ALA A 194 0.38 -6.98 -18.85
N GLY A 195 0.79 -8.01 -18.11
CA GLY A 195 0.01 -8.62 -17.04
C GLY A 195 -0.73 -9.87 -17.51
N PRO A 196 -1.62 -10.42 -16.67
CA PRO A 196 -2.13 -9.85 -15.43
C PRO A 196 -1.13 -9.96 -14.28
N PHE A 197 -0.98 -8.89 -13.52
CA PHE A 197 -0.15 -8.82 -12.33
C PHE A 197 -1.01 -8.98 -11.09
N ALA A 198 -0.54 -9.74 -10.10
CA ALA A 198 -1.20 -9.83 -8.80
C ALA A 198 -1.03 -8.51 -8.02
N LEU A 199 -2.12 -8.03 -7.42
CA LEU A 199 -2.09 -6.87 -6.54
C LEU A 199 -1.56 -7.28 -5.17
N SER A 200 -0.33 -6.84 -4.88
CA SER A 200 0.31 -7.04 -3.58
C SER A 200 0.24 -5.80 -2.68
N GLY A 201 -0.06 -4.62 -3.26
CA GLY A 201 -0.17 -3.34 -2.57
C GLY A 201 -1.61 -2.91 -2.30
N GLY A 202 -1.82 -2.16 -1.21
CA GLY A 202 -3.08 -1.49 -0.90
C GLY A 202 -3.12 -0.05 -1.43
N LEU A 203 -4.25 0.62 -1.27
CA LEU A 203 -4.34 2.07 -1.55
C LEU A 203 -3.37 2.87 -0.66
N GLY A 204 -2.62 3.78 -1.26
CA GLY A 204 -1.56 4.56 -0.62
C GLY A 204 -0.29 3.74 -0.31
N LYS A 205 -0.26 2.47 -0.69
CA LYS A 205 0.87 1.53 -0.58
C LYS A 205 0.94 0.67 -1.84
N GLU A 206 0.79 1.31 -3.00
CA GLU A 206 0.81 0.64 -4.30
C GLU A 206 2.17 -0.06 -4.49
N ALA A 207 2.13 -1.33 -4.91
CA ALA A 207 3.33 -2.10 -5.15
C ALA A 207 3.82 -1.88 -6.60
N PRO A 208 5.14 -1.85 -6.83
CA PRO A 208 5.68 -1.74 -8.19
C PRO A 208 5.25 -2.93 -9.03
N LEU A 209 4.87 -2.66 -10.28
CA LEU A 209 4.66 -3.69 -11.29
C LEU A 209 5.98 -3.97 -12.00
N GLU A 210 6.26 -5.23 -12.29
CA GLU A 210 7.41 -5.66 -13.11
C GLU A 210 7.15 -5.35 -14.59
N LEU A 211 6.92 -4.06 -14.90
CA LEU A 211 6.61 -3.56 -16.22
C LEU A 211 7.29 -2.20 -16.42
N THR A 212 8.13 -2.14 -17.45
CA THR A 212 8.64 -0.89 -17.99
C THR A 212 8.34 -0.80 -19.47
N VAL A 213 7.79 0.34 -19.92
CA VAL A 213 7.42 0.54 -21.32
C VAL A 213 8.22 1.71 -21.91
N PRO A 214 8.96 1.53 -23.00
CA PRO A 214 9.68 2.63 -23.64
C PRO A 214 8.70 3.65 -24.22
N MET A 215 8.98 4.92 -23.96
CA MET A 215 8.26 6.04 -24.56
C MET A 215 8.64 6.18 -26.05
N PRO A 216 7.69 6.57 -26.92
CA PRO A 216 8.01 6.86 -28.31
C PRO A 216 9.09 7.94 -28.44
N GLU A 217 9.93 7.82 -29.47
CA GLU A 217 10.96 8.83 -29.80
C GLU A 217 10.37 10.13 -30.38
N THR A 218 9.12 10.09 -30.86
CA THR A 218 8.43 11.24 -31.45
C THR A 218 7.42 11.84 -30.47
N ALA A 219 7.34 13.17 -30.45
CA ALA A 219 6.30 13.87 -29.70
C ALA A 219 4.88 13.38 -30.08
N GLY A 220 3.99 13.41 -29.10
CA GLY A 220 2.64 12.90 -29.25
C GLY A 220 1.95 12.64 -27.91
N THR A 221 0.95 11.77 -27.92
CA THR A 221 0.24 11.32 -26.72
C THR A 221 0.22 9.80 -26.69
N VAL A 222 0.43 9.24 -25.49
CA VAL A 222 0.31 7.82 -25.19
C VAL A 222 -0.87 7.66 -24.24
N GLU A 223 -1.76 6.72 -24.54
CA GLU A 223 -2.87 6.34 -23.64
C GLU A 223 -2.45 5.11 -22.83
N VAL A 224 -2.52 5.23 -21.51
CA VAL A 224 -2.35 4.12 -20.57
C VAL A 224 -3.73 3.68 -20.11
N VAL A 225 -4.03 2.39 -20.27
CA VAL A 225 -5.24 1.74 -19.80
C VAL A 225 -4.85 0.67 -18.79
N ALA A 226 -5.42 0.72 -17.59
CA ALA A 226 -5.26 -0.33 -16.59
C ALA A 226 -6.61 -0.92 -16.21
N VAL A 227 -6.68 -2.24 -16.16
CA VAL A 227 -7.91 -2.99 -15.87
C VAL A 227 -7.69 -3.79 -14.60
N PHE A 228 -8.49 -3.51 -13.59
CA PHE A 228 -8.50 -4.20 -12.31
C PHE A 228 -9.66 -5.18 -12.25
N ALA A 229 -9.41 -6.41 -11.78
CA ALA A 229 -10.43 -7.44 -11.70
C ALA A 229 -10.22 -8.40 -10.52
N GLY A 230 -11.24 -9.21 -10.23
CA GLY A 230 -11.20 -10.24 -9.20
C GLY A 230 -10.43 -11.50 -9.63
N SER A 231 -10.17 -11.66 -10.93
CA SER A 231 -9.36 -12.75 -11.47
C SER A 231 -8.44 -12.32 -12.63
N PRO A 232 -7.36 -13.09 -12.90
CA PRO A 232 -6.47 -12.83 -14.03
C PRO A 232 -7.20 -12.80 -15.37
N ALA A 233 -8.13 -13.75 -15.58
CA ALA A 233 -8.85 -13.92 -16.84
C ALA A 233 -9.76 -12.71 -17.15
N GLU A 234 -10.50 -12.24 -16.15
CA GLU A 234 -11.38 -11.07 -16.27
C GLU A 234 -10.60 -9.80 -16.66
N SER A 235 -9.44 -9.58 -16.05
CA SER A 235 -8.61 -8.40 -16.35
C SER A 235 -8.12 -8.38 -17.80
N LEU A 236 -7.74 -9.54 -18.35
CA LEU A 236 -7.32 -9.65 -19.75
C LEU A 236 -8.51 -9.57 -20.72
N ALA A 237 -9.64 -10.21 -20.39
CA ALA A 237 -10.85 -10.19 -21.22
C ALA A 237 -11.38 -8.75 -21.39
N THR A 238 -11.49 -8.01 -20.28
CA THR A 238 -11.91 -6.60 -20.31
C THR A 238 -10.91 -5.73 -21.10
N LEU A 239 -9.60 -6.00 -21.00
CA LEU A 239 -8.60 -5.26 -21.77
C LEU A 239 -8.70 -5.50 -23.29
N ARG A 240 -9.17 -6.68 -23.70
CA ARG A 240 -9.48 -7.01 -25.11
C ARG A 240 -10.79 -6.40 -25.61
N GLY A 241 -11.55 -5.74 -24.72
CA GLY A 241 -12.82 -5.10 -25.04
C GLY A 241 -14.06 -5.96 -24.76
N GLU A 242 -13.91 -7.10 -24.10
CA GLU A 242 -15.06 -7.87 -23.60
C GLU A 242 -15.70 -7.14 -22.42
N GLN A 243 -17.03 -7.17 -22.32
CA GLN A 243 -17.70 -6.62 -21.14
C GLN A 243 -17.70 -7.67 -20.02
N THR A 244 -17.05 -7.34 -18.91
CA THR A 244 -17.00 -8.20 -17.72
C THR A 244 -17.53 -7.41 -16.54
N GLU A 245 -18.50 -7.96 -15.81
CA GLU A 245 -19.01 -7.33 -14.59
C GLU A 245 -17.95 -7.33 -13.48
N GLY A 246 -17.97 -6.31 -12.61
CA GLY A 246 -17.08 -6.24 -11.46
C GLY A 246 -15.63 -5.85 -11.77
N THR A 247 -15.33 -5.42 -13.01
CA THR A 247 -14.02 -4.88 -13.37
C THR A 247 -13.99 -3.35 -13.29
N VAL A 248 -12.80 -2.78 -13.06
CA VAL A 248 -12.57 -1.33 -13.04
C VAL A 248 -11.52 -0.99 -14.07
N VAL A 249 -11.83 -0.03 -14.95
CA VAL A 249 -10.93 0.42 -16.02
C VAL A 249 -10.48 1.84 -15.74
N LEU A 250 -9.18 2.04 -15.59
CA LEU A 250 -8.53 3.35 -15.49
C LEU A 250 -7.91 3.72 -16.83
N LYS A 251 -8.07 4.98 -17.24
CA LYS A 251 -7.47 5.51 -18.46
C LYS A 251 -6.75 6.82 -18.15
N GLN A 252 -5.52 6.94 -18.61
CA GLN A 252 -4.71 8.15 -18.42
C GLN A 252 -3.91 8.46 -19.69
N SER A 253 -4.02 9.70 -20.17
CA SER A 253 -3.18 10.21 -21.26
C SER A 253 -1.87 10.77 -20.70
N VAL A 254 -0.75 10.37 -21.29
CA VAL A 254 0.60 10.87 -21.02
C VAL A 254 1.12 11.58 -22.27
N ARG A 255 1.59 12.83 -22.11
CA ARG A 255 2.20 13.58 -23.21
C ARG A 255 3.65 13.16 -23.41
N VAL A 256 4.08 13.04 -24.67
CA VAL A 256 5.47 12.81 -25.04
C VAL A 256 6.09 14.15 -25.41
N GLU A 257 7.05 14.61 -24.63
CA GLU A 257 7.81 15.84 -24.91
C GLU A 257 9.04 15.52 -25.76
N GLU A 258 9.34 16.41 -26.71
CA GLU A 258 10.54 16.34 -27.53
C GLU A 258 11.80 16.38 -26.64
N ALA A 259 12.79 15.59 -27.01
CA ALA A 259 14.11 15.69 -26.41
C ALA A 259 14.77 16.99 -26.93
N PRO A 260 15.31 17.88 -26.07
CA PRO A 260 16.20 18.95 -26.50
C PRO A 260 17.46 18.44 -27.21
#